data_AF-A0A9D9BL22-F1
#
_entry.id   AF-A0A9D9BL22-F1
#
_cell.length_a   1.000
_cell.length_b   1.000
_cell.length_c   1.000
_cell.angle_alpha   90.00
_cell.angle_beta   90.00
_cell.angle_gamma   90.00
#
_symmetry.space_group_name_H-M   'P 1'
#
loop_
_entity.id
_entity.type
_entity.pdbx_description
1 polymer ?
#
loop_
_entity_poly.entity_id
_entity_poly.type
_entity_poly.pdbx_seq_one_letter_code
_entity_poly.pdbx_strand_id
1 'polypeptide(L)'
;SHIVRPFFRNHFARLDRQIVLVDVLHALNAGPHAIADLEVALSEVLSAFRPGRRSWLSTILSRRIDRLLFAATKADHLHSSDHDKLEAILKRLVARAEERARFKGAEVDVLAMAAVRATREAMVKHRGEELPAILGTPLPGERLNGDCYDGNTEIAMFPGDLPEDPELIFRQDESKSEPVRPSFQSAQSELQFLRFRPPELDTTAEGMTLSLPHIRLDRALEFLIGDRLA
;
A
#
# COMPACT_ATOMS: atom_id res chain seq x y z
N SER A 1 -25.68 -1.46 -21.93
CA SER A 1 -26.03 -1.59 -20.48
C SER A 1 -25.95 -3.03 -19.95
N HIS A 2 -25.32 -3.99 -20.65
CA HIS A 2 -25.35 -5.42 -20.34
C HIS A 2 -24.22 -5.94 -19.42
N ILE A 3 -23.24 -5.12 -19.04
CA ILE A 3 -22.06 -5.58 -18.29
C ILE A 3 -22.06 -5.04 -16.86
N VAL A 4 -22.23 -3.73 -16.69
CA VAL A 4 -22.15 -3.05 -15.37
C VAL A 4 -23.22 -3.54 -14.39
N ARG A 5 -24.52 -3.48 -14.76
CA ARG A 5 -25.61 -3.86 -13.85
C ARG A 5 -25.55 -5.34 -13.42
N PRO A 6 -25.30 -6.31 -14.32
CA PRO A 6 -25.17 -7.72 -13.94
C PRO A 6 -23.97 -7.99 -13.02
N PHE A 7 -22.83 -7.33 -13.23
CA PHE A 7 -21.65 -7.47 -12.37
C PHE A 7 -21.95 -7.06 -10.92
N PHE A 8 -22.57 -5.89 -10.73
CA PHE A 8 -22.94 -5.41 -9.41
C PHE A 8 -23.95 -6.33 -8.69
N ARG A 9 -24.93 -6.83 -9.44
CA ARG A 9 -25.99 -7.69 -8.90
C ARG A 9 -25.48 -9.09 -8.57
N ASN A 10 -24.68 -9.69 -9.45
CA ASN A 10 -24.34 -11.11 -9.35
C ASN A 10 -23.10 -11.37 -8.48
N HIS A 11 -22.18 -10.41 -8.39
CA HIS A 11 -20.92 -10.56 -7.64
C HIS A 11 -20.86 -9.63 -6.42
N PHE A 12 -20.99 -8.31 -6.62
CA PHE A 12 -20.82 -7.33 -5.54
C PHE A 12 -21.86 -7.43 -4.43
N ALA A 13 -23.11 -7.76 -4.76
CA ALA A 13 -24.18 -7.91 -3.77
C ALA A 13 -23.97 -9.08 -2.78
N ARG A 14 -22.96 -9.92 -3.00
CA ARG A 14 -22.64 -11.10 -2.17
C ARG A 14 -21.40 -10.92 -1.30
N LEU A 15 -20.70 -9.79 -1.43
CA LEU A 15 -19.46 -9.53 -0.70
C LEU A 15 -19.73 -9.22 0.77
N ASP A 16 -19.05 -9.96 1.63
CA ASP A 16 -19.11 -9.80 3.08
C ASP A 16 -17.93 -8.99 3.62
N ARG A 17 -16.76 -9.19 3.02
CA ARG A 17 -15.47 -8.60 3.40
C ARG A 17 -14.81 -8.08 2.15
N GLN A 18 -14.09 -6.97 2.26
CA GLN A 18 -13.39 -6.38 1.12
C GLN A 18 -12.01 -5.91 1.55
N ILE A 19 -11.02 -6.20 0.72
CA ILE A 19 -9.69 -5.57 0.78
C ILE A 19 -9.49 -4.73 -0.48
N VAL A 20 -8.96 -3.53 -0.34
CA VAL A 20 -8.55 -2.64 -1.43
C VAL A 20 -7.04 -2.51 -1.38
N LEU A 21 -6.37 -3.09 -2.37
CA LEU A 21 -4.92 -3.05 -2.51
C LEU A 21 -4.51 -1.76 -3.24
N VAL A 22 -3.59 -1.00 -2.65
CA VAL A 22 -3.15 0.30 -3.17
C VAL A 22 -1.63 0.31 -3.27
N ASP A 23 -1.10 0.61 -4.45
CA ASP A 23 0.33 0.78 -4.67
C ASP A 23 0.71 2.26 -4.52
N VAL A 24 0.86 2.69 -3.26
CA VAL A 24 1.17 4.08 -2.92
C VAL A 24 2.59 4.45 -3.34
N LEU A 25 3.55 3.53 -3.23
CA LEU A 25 4.96 3.76 -3.59
C LEU A 25 5.11 4.07 -5.07
N HIS A 26 4.40 3.35 -5.94
CA HIS A 26 4.43 3.65 -7.37
C HIS A 26 3.87 5.04 -7.69
N ALA A 27 2.79 5.46 -7.02
CA ALA A 27 2.25 6.80 -7.18
C ALA A 27 3.21 7.89 -6.67
N LEU A 28 3.89 7.65 -5.54
CA LEU A 28 4.91 8.56 -5.00
C LEU A 28 6.08 8.73 -5.99
N ASN A 29 6.57 7.64 -6.59
CA ASN A 29 7.59 7.69 -7.65
C ASN A 29 7.15 8.51 -8.87
N ALA A 30 5.87 8.40 -9.26
CA ALA A 30 5.34 9.05 -10.45
C ALA A 30 5.04 10.55 -10.25
N GLY A 31 5.12 11.05 -9.01
CA GLY A 31 4.99 12.48 -8.71
C GLY A 31 3.62 12.90 -8.17
N PRO A 32 3.46 14.18 -7.78
CA PRO A 32 2.25 14.69 -7.14
C PRO A 32 0.97 14.51 -7.95
N HIS A 33 1.07 14.59 -9.29
CA HIS A 33 -0.07 14.35 -10.18
C HIS A 33 -0.60 12.93 -10.07
N ALA A 34 0.28 11.93 -9.96
CA ALA A 34 -0.14 10.52 -9.82
C ALA A 34 -0.78 10.27 -8.45
N ILE A 35 -0.31 10.94 -7.40
CA ILE A 35 -0.95 10.89 -6.07
C ILE A 35 -2.35 11.50 -6.10
N ALA A 36 -2.52 12.65 -6.74
CA ALA A 36 -3.83 13.29 -6.89
C ALA A 36 -4.80 12.42 -7.71
N ASP A 37 -4.32 11.81 -8.81
CA ASP A 37 -5.12 10.89 -9.62
C ASP A 37 -5.53 9.64 -8.84
N LEU A 38 -4.61 9.08 -8.03
CA LEU A 38 -4.89 7.97 -7.14
C LEU A 38 -5.97 8.32 -6.10
N GLU A 39 -5.93 9.52 -5.51
CA GLU A 39 -6.97 9.99 -4.56
C GLU A 39 -8.36 10.03 -5.23
N VAL A 40 -8.44 10.57 -6.45
CA VAL A 40 -9.68 10.62 -7.23
C VAL A 40 -10.17 9.21 -7.55
N ALA A 41 -9.31 8.34 -8.08
CA ALA A 41 -9.65 6.98 -8.44
C ALA A 41 -10.15 6.17 -7.23
N LEU A 42 -9.51 6.31 -6.07
CA LEU A 42 -9.96 5.67 -4.82
C LEU A 42 -11.34 6.18 -4.42
N SER A 43 -11.57 7.50 -4.46
CA SER A 43 -12.88 8.07 -4.14
C SER A 43 -13.99 7.53 -5.05
N GLU A 44 -13.73 7.38 -6.35
CA GLU A 44 -14.67 6.84 -7.33
C GLU A 44 -14.97 5.36 -7.10
N VAL A 45 -13.94 4.53 -6.96
CA VAL A 45 -14.10 3.09 -6.68
C VAL A 45 -14.89 2.88 -5.39
N LEU A 46 -14.59 3.66 -4.36
CA LEU A 46 -15.23 3.55 -3.04
C LEU A 46 -16.66 4.08 -3.03
N SER A 47 -17.02 4.96 -3.97
CA SER A 47 -18.41 5.38 -4.16
C SER A 47 -19.33 4.23 -4.61
N ALA A 48 -18.77 3.24 -5.30
CA ALA A 48 -19.50 2.07 -5.78
C ALA A 48 -19.78 1.04 -4.66
N PHE A 49 -19.07 1.14 -3.53
CA PHE A 49 -19.23 0.19 -2.43
C PHE A 49 -20.47 0.49 -1.59
N ARG A 50 -21.09 -0.59 -1.09
CA ARG A 50 -22.25 -0.55 -0.19
C ARG A 50 -21.82 -1.02 1.21
N PRO A 51 -21.02 -0.23 1.95
CA PRO A 51 -20.62 -0.59 3.29
C PRO A 51 -21.83 -0.56 4.23
N GLY A 52 -21.81 -1.41 5.25
CA GLY A 52 -22.65 -1.21 6.42
C GLY A 52 -22.86 -2.43 7.30
N ARG A 53 -23.35 -2.18 8.51
CA ARG A 53 -23.53 -3.21 9.54
C ARG A 53 -24.61 -4.21 9.15
N ARG A 54 -24.37 -5.49 9.48
CA ARG A 54 -25.40 -6.53 9.40
C ARG A 54 -26.46 -6.27 10.48
N SER A 55 -27.71 -6.13 10.09
CA SER A 55 -28.83 -6.26 11.05
C SER A 55 -29.21 -7.73 11.12
N TRP A 56 -29.48 -8.25 12.33
CA TRP A 56 -29.96 -9.63 12.54
C TRP A 56 -31.20 -9.96 11.68
N LEU A 57 -32.02 -8.95 11.37
CA LEU A 57 -33.23 -9.04 10.55
C LEU A 57 -32.98 -8.87 9.03
N SER A 58 -31.78 -8.45 8.60
CA SER A 58 -31.47 -8.18 7.17
C SER A 58 -30.83 -9.37 6.42
N THR A 59 -30.73 -10.53 7.05
CA THR A 59 -30.16 -11.78 6.48
C THR A 59 -30.87 -12.26 5.22
N ILE A 60 -32.11 -11.82 4.98
CA ILE A 60 -32.93 -12.25 3.85
C ILE A 60 -32.79 -11.37 2.58
N LEU A 61 -32.31 -10.11 2.67
CA LEU A 61 -32.49 -9.16 1.55
C LEU A 61 -31.24 -8.49 0.96
N SER A 62 -30.09 -8.41 1.65
CA SER A 62 -28.82 -7.97 1.01
C SER A 62 -27.60 -8.22 1.91
N ARG A 63 -26.56 -8.90 1.39
CA ARG A 63 -25.25 -8.91 2.07
C ARG A 63 -24.62 -7.52 1.94
N ARG A 64 -24.00 -7.05 3.03
CA ARG A 64 -23.25 -5.78 3.08
C ARG A 64 -21.83 -6.07 3.53
N ILE A 65 -20.91 -5.23 3.08
CA ILE A 65 -19.51 -5.27 3.50
C ILE A 65 -19.47 -4.73 4.92
N ASP A 66 -19.25 -5.61 5.89
CA ASP A 66 -19.16 -5.26 7.30
C ASP A 66 -17.71 -4.97 7.74
N ARG A 67 -16.71 -5.50 7.03
CA ARG A 67 -15.30 -5.10 7.18
C ARG A 67 -14.65 -4.73 5.85
N LEU A 68 -13.98 -3.59 5.84
CA LEU A 68 -13.27 -3.03 4.70
C LEU A 68 -11.82 -2.71 5.09
N LEU A 69 -10.87 -3.40 4.47
CA LEU A 69 -9.44 -3.18 4.69
C LEU A 69 -8.84 -2.39 3.53
N PHE A 70 -8.15 -1.30 3.82
CA PHE A 70 -7.28 -0.63 2.86
C PHE A 70 -5.83 -1.05 3.11
N ALA A 71 -5.16 -1.54 2.09
CA ALA A 71 -3.82 -2.10 2.22
C ALA A 71 -2.84 -1.41 1.27
N ALA A 72 -1.85 -0.69 1.82
CA ALA A 72 -0.72 -0.18 1.07
C ALA A 72 0.19 -1.37 0.78
N THR A 73 0.26 -1.76 -0.49
CA THR A 73 1.02 -2.95 -0.93
C THR A 73 2.50 -2.65 -1.12
N LYS A 74 3.29 -3.72 -1.17
CA LYS A 74 4.76 -3.69 -1.41
C LYS A 74 5.51 -2.93 -0.32
N ALA A 75 5.04 -3.03 0.93
CA ALA A 75 5.70 -2.41 2.07
C ALA A 75 7.13 -2.92 2.30
N ASP A 76 7.50 -4.08 1.73
CA ASP A 76 8.87 -4.59 1.71
C ASP A 76 9.82 -3.72 0.88
N HIS A 77 9.33 -2.87 -0.01
CA HIS A 77 10.16 -1.88 -0.70
C HIS A 77 10.55 -0.70 0.22
N LEU A 78 10.26 -0.79 1.51
CA LEU A 78 10.67 0.13 2.57
C LEU A 78 11.27 -0.65 3.73
N HIS A 79 12.12 0.03 4.50
CA HIS A 79 12.50 -0.42 5.83
C HIS A 79 11.29 -0.32 6.78
N SER A 80 11.22 -1.17 7.82
CA SER A 80 10.09 -1.19 8.76
C SER A 80 9.81 0.13 9.47
N SER A 81 10.83 0.98 9.60
CA SER A 81 10.71 2.36 10.12
C SER A 81 9.72 3.23 9.35
N ASP A 82 9.44 2.92 8.08
CA ASP A 82 8.56 3.72 7.23
C ASP A 82 7.20 3.06 6.98
N HIS A 83 6.94 1.87 7.53
CA HIS A 83 5.66 1.17 7.32
C HIS A 83 4.48 1.95 7.93
N ASP A 84 4.67 2.54 9.10
CA ASP A 84 3.61 3.33 9.75
C ASP A 84 3.39 4.67 9.03
N LYS A 85 4.44 5.24 8.45
CA LYS A 85 4.35 6.44 7.59
C LYS A 85 3.60 6.12 6.30
N LEU A 86 3.88 4.99 5.67
CA LEU A 86 3.14 4.51 4.49
C LEU A 86 1.66 4.27 4.81
N GLU A 87 1.37 3.69 5.98
CA GLU A 87 0.01 3.52 6.49
C GLU A 87 -0.70 4.88 6.69
N ALA A 88 -0.01 5.86 7.27
CA ALA A 88 -0.54 7.22 7.46
C ALA A 88 -0.85 7.93 6.13
N ILE A 89 0.02 7.77 5.12
CA ILE A 89 -0.21 8.32 3.76
C ILE A 89 -1.45 7.70 3.12
N LEU A 90 -1.56 6.37 3.17
CA LEU A 90 -2.76 5.70 2.63
C LEU A 90 -4.01 6.12 3.39
N LYS A 91 -3.95 6.19 4.72
CA LYS A 91 -5.06 6.64 5.55
C LYS A 91 -5.52 8.03 5.15
N ARG A 92 -4.58 8.93 4.84
CA ARG A 92 -4.88 10.27 4.33
C ARG A 92 -5.55 10.25 2.95
N LEU A 93 -5.12 9.38 2.03
CA LEU A 93 -5.75 9.20 0.72
C LEU A 93 -7.22 8.74 0.83
N VAL A 94 -7.50 7.84 1.77
CA VAL A 94 -8.82 7.19 1.87
C VAL A 94 -9.74 7.79 2.95
N ALA A 95 -9.31 8.85 3.64
CA ALA A 95 -10.00 9.40 4.82
C ALA A 95 -11.50 9.62 4.61
N ARG A 96 -11.90 10.24 3.47
CA ARG A 96 -13.32 10.49 3.15
C ARG A 96 -14.12 9.20 2.94
N ALA A 97 -13.50 8.19 2.35
CA ALA A 97 -14.15 6.91 2.12
C ALA A 97 -14.23 6.06 3.38
N GLU A 98 -13.18 6.09 4.22
CA GLU A 98 -13.18 5.51 5.56
C GLU A 98 -14.32 6.10 6.40
N GLU A 99 -14.42 7.42 6.50
CA GLU A 99 -15.47 8.11 7.27
C GLU A 99 -16.87 7.69 6.80
N ARG A 100 -17.10 7.68 5.49
CA ARG A 100 -18.37 7.25 4.89
C ARG A 100 -18.70 5.79 5.18
N ALA A 101 -17.71 4.91 5.12
CA ALA A 101 -17.90 3.48 5.38
C ALA A 101 -18.21 3.22 6.86
N ARG A 102 -17.48 3.87 7.77
CA ARG A 102 -17.73 3.83 9.22
C ARG A 102 -19.12 4.39 9.56
N PHE A 103 -19.52 5.51 8.96
CA PHE A 103 -20.85 6.11 9.15
C PHE A 103 -21.98 5.14 8.76
N LYS A 104 -21.77 4.33 7.71
CA LYS A 104 -22.73 3.29 7.29
C LYS A 104 -22.68 2.03 8.17
N GLY A 105 -21.75 1.95 9.11
CA GLY A 105 -21.60 0.87 10.09
C GLY A 105 -20.67 -0.27 9.67
N ALA A 106 -19.78 -0.05 8.70
CA ALA A 106 -18.69 -0.98 8.44
C ALA A 106 -17.51 -0.70 9.38
N GLU A 107 -16.84 -1.75 9.82
CA GLU A 107 -15.50 -1.64 10.39
C GLU A 107 -14.50 -1.41 9.27
N VAL A 108 -13.58 -0.48 9.50
CA VAL A 108 -12.54 -0.12 8.54
C VAL A 108 -11.20 -0.22 9.24
N ASP A 109 -10.20 -0.74 8.56
CA ASP A 109 -8.79 -0.65 8.97
C ASP A 109 -7.93 -0.25 7.77
N VAL A 110 -6.77 0.31 8.06
CA VAL A 110 -5.76 0.70 7.07
C VAL A 110 -4.44 0.10 7.53
N LEU A 111 -3.69 -0.54 6.63
CA LEU A 111 -2.37 -1.07 6.95
C LEU A 111 -1.41 -1.02 5.77
N ALA A 112 -0.11 -1.02 6.06
CA ALA A 112 0.93 -1.37 5.10
C ALA A 112 1.21 -2.89 5.13
N MET A 113 1.36 -3.53 3.96
CA MET A 113 1.66 -4.96 3.87
C MET A 113 2.46 -5.34 2.62
N ALA A 114 3.06 -6.53 2.67
CA ALA A 114 3.62 -7.21 1.51
C ALA A 114 3.09 -8.64 1.50
N ALA A 115 2.33 -9.00 0.46
CA ALA A 115 1.80 -10.36 0.30
C ALA A 115 2.93 -11.37 0.02
N VAL A 116 3.96 -10.93 -0.69
CA VAL A 116 5.22 -11.63 -0.91
C VAL A 116 6.33 -10.62 -0.69
N ARG A 117 7.25 -10.92 0.22
CA ARG A 117 8.39 -10.07 0.55
C ARG A 117 9.56 -10.41 -0.38
N ALA A 118 9.91 -9.49 -1.26
CA ALA A 118 11.01 -9.59 -2.22
C ALA A 118 12.34 -9.07 -1.67
N THR A 119 12.31 -8.33 -0.56
CA THR A 119 13.49 -7.68 0.01
C THR A 119 13.77 -8.09 1.46
N ARG A 120 14.98 -7.80 1.94
CA ARG A 120 15.43 -8.07 3.31
C ARG A 120 15.86 -6.76 3.97
N GLU A 121 15.69 -6.62 5.28
CA GLU A 121 16.20 -5.45 5.99
C GLU A 121 17.73 -5.53 6.14
N ALA A 122 18.38 -4.38 6.06
CA ALA A 122 19.80 -4.22 6.28
C ALA A 122 20.12 -2.86 6.88
N MET A 123 21.32 -2.74 7.44
CA MET A 123 21.92 -1.47 7.81
C MET A 123 23.15 -1.25 6.96
N VAL A 124 23.27 -0.09 6.32
CA VAL A 124 24.45 0.27 5.52
C VAL A 124 25.18 1.42 6.18
N LYS A 125 26.51 1.33 6.24
CA LYS A 125 27.35 2.44 6.70
C LYS A 125 27.60 3.39 5.53
N HIS A 126 27.08 4.61 5.62
CA HIS A 126 27.33 5.66 4.64
C HIS A 126 27.83 6.91 5.36
N ARG A 127 29.00 7.43 4.96
CA ARG A 127 29.60 8.65 5.54
C ARG A 127 29.76 8.63 7.08
N GLY A 128 29.91 7.44 7.66
CA GLY A 128 30.04 7.26 9.12
C GLY A 128 28.72 7.09 9.87
N GLU A 129 27.58 7.21 9.18
CA GLU A 129 26.24 6.97 9.73
C GLU A 129 25.72 5.59 9.31
N GLU A 130 24.98 4.94 10.20
CA GLU A 130 24.24 3.70 9.88
C GLU A 130 22.85 4.08 9.39
N LEU A 131 22.59 3.82 8.11
CA LEU A 131 21.30 4.11 7.48
C LEU A 131 20.50 2.82 7.32
N PRO A 132 19.18 2.84 7.59
CA PRO A 132 18.31 1.74 7.27
C PRO A 132 18.29 1.52 5.75
N ALA A 133 18.36 0.28 5.31
CA ALA A 133 18.33 -0.09 3.91
C ALA A 133 17.55 -1.37 3.69
N ILE A 134 17.20 -1.62 2.43
CA ILE A 134 16.66 -2.89 1.96
C ILE A 134 17.64 -3.57 1.00
N LEU A 135 17.73 -4.89 1.08
CA LEU A 135 18.48 -5.74 0.16
C LEU A 135 17.51 -6.44 -0.77
N GLY A 136 17.81 -6.43 -2.07
CA GLY A 136 17.07 -7.21 -3.06
C GLY A 136 17.65 -7.04 -4.45
N THR A 137 17.15 -7.85 -5.39
CA THR A 137 17.56 -7.80 -6.80
C THR A 137 16.56 -6.99 -7.61
N PRO A 138 16.92 -5.79 -8.11
CA PRO A 138 16.00 -4.99 -8.92
C PRO A 138 15.61 -5.71 -10.21
N LEU A 139 14.46 -5.38 -10.79
CA LEU A 139 14.05 -5.90 -12.09
C LEU A 139 15.00 -5.40 -13.20
N PRO A 140 15.17 -6.18 -14.28
CA PRO A 140 15.97 -5.75 -15.42
C PRO A 140 15.38 -4.46 -16.02
N GLY A 141 16.23 -3.46 -16.25
CA GLY A 141 15.84 -2.17 -16.82
C GLY A 141 15.41 -1.12 -15.80
N GLU A 142 15.29 -1.47 -14.51
CA GLU A 142 15.13 -0.50 -13.43
C GLU A 142 16.36 0.43 -13.36
N ARG A 143 16.15 1.67 -12.95
CA ARG A 143 17.20 2.70 -12.94
C ARG A 143 17.22 3.46 -11.62
N LEU A 144 18.41 3.71 -11.10
CA LEU A 144 18.65 4.53 -9.91
C LEU A 144 19.99 5.25 -10.08
N ASN A 145 20.04 6.55 -9.84
CA ASN A 145 21.28 7.36 -9.88
C ASN A 145 22.12 7.22 -11.17
N GLY A 146 21.48 6.90 -12.30
CA GLY A 146 22.15 6.71 -13.61
C GLY A 146 22.56 5.26 -13.90
N ASP A 147 22.50 4.38 -12.90
CA ASP A 147 22.72 2.94 -13.07
C ASP A 147 21.48 2.28 -13.69
N CYS A 148 21.69 1.21 -14.46
CA CYS A 148 20.64 0.38 -15.01
C CYS A 148 20.86 -1.06 -14.54
N TYR A 149 19.86 -1.66 -13.92
CA TYR A 149 20.00 -2.99 -13.32
C TYR A 149 19.72 -4.10 -14.33
N ASP A 150 20.45 -5.21 -14.17
CA ASP A 150 20.45 -6.35 -15.08
C ASP A 150 19.43 -7.44 -14.69
N GLY A 151 18.84 -7.35 -13.50
CA GLY A 151 17.94 -8.36 -12.99
C GLY A 151 18.62 -9.53 -12.29
N ASN A 152 19.93 -9.49 -12.03
CA ASN A 152 20.66 -10.57 -11.36
C ASN A 152 21.51 -10.07 -10.18
N THR A 153 21.86 -8.78 -10.17
CA THR A 153 22.69 -8.19 -9.13
C THR A 153 21.83 -7.74 -7.94
N GLU A 154 22.10 -8.32 -6.77
CA GLU A 154 21.52 -7.82 -5.52
C GLU A 154 22.18 -6.50 -5.10
N ILE A 155 21.37 -5.57 -4.62
CA ILE A 155 21.84 -4.27 -4.14
C ILE A 155 21.34 -4.00 -2.73
N ALA A 156 22.07 -3.14 -2.01
CA ALA A 156 21.56 -2.44 -0.84
C ALA A 156 21.03 -1.07 -1.27
N MET A 157 19.76 -0.81 -0.98
CA MET A 157 19.06 0.40 -1.39
C MET A 157 18.51 1.13 -0.17
N PHE A 158 18.77 2.43 -0.10
CA PHE A 158 18.02 3.34 0.76
C PHE A 158 17.01 4.09 -0.12
N PRO A 159 15.69 3.82 0.00
CA PRO A 159 14.69 4.46 -0.84
C PRO A 159 14.37 5.91 -0.44
N GLY A 160 15.00 6.41 0.63
CA GLY A 160 14.68 7.66 1.30
C GLY A 160 13.59 7.49 2.36
N ASP A 161 13.47 8.48 3.25
CA ASP A 161 12.49 8.47 4.33
C ASP A 161 11.15 9.03 3.86
N LEU A 162 10.07 8.32 4.18
CA LEU A 162 8.74 8.92 4.04
C LEU A 162 8.57 10.05 5.06
N PRO A 163 7.80 11.11 4.73
CA PRO A 163 7.57 12.21 5.65
C PRO A 163 6.74 11.73 6.86
N GLU A 164 7.04 12.27 8.04
CA GLU A 164 6.25 12.02 9.25
C GLU A 164 4.82 12.59 9.14
N ASP A 165 4.67 13.79 8.57
CA ASP A 165 3.38 14.41 8.29
C ASP A 165 2.94 14.07 6.85
N PRO A 166 1.90 13.22 6.65
CA PRO A 166 1.43 12.87 5.32
C PRO A 166 0.90 14.08 4.54
N GLU A 167 0.45 15.16 5.19
CA GLU A 167 -0.05 16.36 4.50
C GLU A 167 1.03 17.01 3.63
N LEU A 168 2.32 16.79 3.92
CA LEU A 168 3.41 17.29 3.08
C LEU A 168 3.33 16.77 1.64
N ILE A 169 2.84 15.55 1.43
CA ILE A 169 2.65 14.96 0.10
C ILE A 169 1.50 15.65 -0.67
N PHE A 170 0.50 16.14 0.06
CA PHE A 170 -0.74 16.68 -0.51
C PHE A 170 -0.78 18.21 -0.62
N ARG A 171 0.19 18.92 -0.01
CA ARG A 171 0.32 20.38 -0.15
C ARG A 171 0.70 20.71 -1.59
N GLN A 172 -0.26 21.21 -2.36
CA GLN A 172 0.03 21.88 -3.62
C GLN A 172 0.70 23.22 -3.34
N ASP A 173 1.70 23.55 -4.17
CA ASP A 173 2.43 24.81 -4.15
C ASP A 173 1.51 25.95 -4.68
N GLU A 174 0.41 26.22 -3.98
CA GLU A 174 -0.55 27.27 -4.36
C GLU A 174 -0.03 28.68 -4.05
N SER A 175 1.03 28.80 -3.24
CA SER A 175 1.64 30.09 -2.92
C SER A 175 2.85 30.37 -3.81
N LYS A 176 2.63 31.06 -4.94
CA LYS A 176 3.70 31.75 -5.69
C LYS A 176 4.40 32.88 -4.91
N SER A 177 4.25 32.94 -3.58
CA SER A 177 4.50 34.15 -2.79
C SER A 177 4.97 33.89 -1.36
N GLU A 178 5.76 32.86 -1.05
CA GLU A 178 6.52 32.83 0.20
C GLU A 178 7.91 32.17 0.02
N PRO A 179 8.95 32.64 0.74
CA PRO A 179 10.31 32.18 0.53
C PRO A 179 10.51 30.75 1.08
N VAL A 180 10.66 29.82 0.14
CA VAL A 180 11.39 28.54 0.18
C VAL A 180 11.58 27.93 1.58
N ARG A 181 10.54 27.24 2.06
CA ARG A 181 10.77 25.96 2.75
C ARG A 181 11.04 24.91 1.67
N PRO A 182 11.91 23.90 1.88
CA PRO A 182 12.07 22.83 0.91
C PRO A 182 10.68 22.22 0.65
N SER A 183 10.16 22.43 -0.55
CA SER A 183 8.86 21.90 -0.97
C SER A 183 8.94 20.38 -0.98
N PHE A 184 7.83 19.68 -0.77
CA PHE A 184 7.80 18.23 -0.90
C PHE A 184 8.35 17.75 -2.25
N GLN A 185 8.25 18.56 -3.32
CA GLN A 185 8.90 18.30 -4.61
C GLN A 185 10.44 18.20 -4.56
N SER A 186 11.10 18.97 -3.70
CA SER A 186 12.56 18.88 -3.55
C SER A 186 12.97 17.63 -2.76
N ALA A 187 12.22 17.25 -1.73
CA ALA A 187 12.41 15.98 -1.01
C ALA A 187 12.00 14.75 -1.84
N GLN A 188 10.98 14.88 -2.69
CA GLN A 188 10.51 13.82 -3.60
C GLN A 188 11.52 13.51 -4.71
N SER A 189 12.39 14.45 -5.05
CA SER A 189 13.51 14.21 -5.97
C SER A 189 14.51 13.20 -5.41
N GLU A 190 14.50 12.98 -4.09
CA GLU A 190 15.35 12.01 -3.38
C GLU A 190 14.64 10.67 -3.12
N LEU A 191 13.31 10.59 -3.31
CA LEU A 191 12.53 9.36 -3.15
C LEU A 191 12.46 8.61 -4.47
N GLN A 192 13.11 7.45 -4.54
CA GLN A 192 12.97 6.53 -5.66
C GLN A 192 12.79 5.12 -5.11
N PHE A 193 11.69 4.46 -5.47
CA PHE A 193 11.40 3.07 -5.10
C PHE A 193 11.62 2.16 -6.30
N LEU A 194 12.61 1.28 -6.25
CA LEU A 194 12.80 0.29 -7.32
C LEU A 194 11.78 -0.83 -7.24
N ARG A 195 11.60 -1.53 -8.36
CA ARG A 195 10.88 -2.80 -8.42
C ARG A 195 11.86 -3.95 -8.28
N PHE A 196 11.54 -4.91 -7.42
CA PHE A 196 12.40 -6.06 -7.14
C PHE A 196 11.86 -7.34 -7.79
N ARG A 197 12.77 -8.28 -8.04
CA ARG A 197 12.44 -9.66 -8.40
C ARG A 197 11.82 -10.38 -7.21
N PRO A 198 10.97 -11.39 -7.45
CA PRO A 198 10.50 -12.27 -6.39
C PRO A 198 11.68 -12.88 -5.60
N PRO A 199 11.49 -13.19 -4.31
CA PRO A 199 12.54 -13.80 -3.50
C PRO A 199 12.91 -15.17 -4.06
N GLU A 200 14.17 -15.56 -3.89
CA GLU A 200 14.54 -16.96 -4.07
C GLU A 200 13.84 -17.81 -3.02
N LEU A 201 13.20 -18.89 -3.46
CA LEU A 201 12.48 -19.79 -2.55
C LEU A 201 13.45 -20.86 -2.08
N ASP A 202 13.76 -20.82 -0.78
CA ASP A 202 14.52 -21.89 -0.17
C ASP A 202 13.70 -23.19 -0.22
N THR A 203 14.35 -24.27 -0.65
CA THR A 203 13.78 -25.62 -0.60
C THR A 203 14.39 -26.37 0.57
N THR A 204 13.55 -27.08 1.31
CA THR A 204 14.02 -28.05 2.30
C THR A 204 14.80 -29.17 1.62
N ALA A 205 15.61 -29.91 2.38
CA ALA A 205 16.34 -31.08 1.88
C ALA A 205 15.43 -32.16 1.25
N GLU A 206 14.14 -32.13 1.58
CA GLU A 206 13.09 -33.03 1.08
C GLU A 206 12.36 -32.48 -0.16
N GLY A 207 12.80 -31.33 -0.69
CA GLY A 207 12.24 -30.72 -1.90
C GLY A 207 10.94 -29.93 -1.67
N MET A 208 10.49 -29.76 -0.42
CA MET A 208 9.36 -28.88 -0.12
C MET A 208 9.80 -27.42 -0.12
N THR A 209 9.10 -26.59 -0.88
CA THR A 209 9.27 -25.14 -0.91
C THR A 209 8.90 -24.53 0.43
N LEU A 210 9.79 -23.73 1.01
CA LEU A 210 9.50 -22.96 2.21
C LEU A 210 8.40 -21.92 1.94
N SER A 211 7.64 -21.57 2.97
CA SER A 211 6.53 -20.61 2.87
C SER A 211 7.02 -19.26 2.35
N LEU A 212 6.23 -18.62 1.48
CA LEU A 212 6.51 -17.28 0.99
C LEU A 212 6.61 -16.29 2.16
N PRO A 213 7.70 -15.53 2.29
CA PRO A 213 7.81 -14.51 3.32
C PRO A 213 6.82 -13.38 3.04
N HIS A 214 6.28 -12.77 4.09
CA HIS A 214 5.26 -11.73 4.00
C HIS A 214 5.43 -10.66 5.08
N ILE A 215 4.75 -9.53 4.93
CA ILE A 215 4.65 -8.48 5.97
C ILE A 215 3.18 -8.23 6.26
N ARG A 216 2.77 -8.38 7.54
CA ARG A 216 1.43 -8.05 8.07
C ARG A 216 0.25 -8.75 7.37
N LEU A 217 0.49 -9.85 6.64
CA LEU A 217 -0.59 -10.63 6.01
C LEU A 217 -1.45 -11.33 7.08
N ASP A 218 -0.83 -11.77 8.16
CA ASP A 218 -1.45 -12.24 9.39
C ASP A 218 -2.42 -11.20 9.99
N ARG A 219 -2.00 -9.94 10.14
CA ARG A 219 -2.87 -8.83 10.59
C ARG A 219 -4.04 -8.61 9.63
N ALA A 220 -3.78 -8.67 8.31
CA ALA A 220 -4.84 -8.54 7.32
C ALA A 220 -5.87 -9.68 7.40
N LEU A 221 -5.42 -10.92 7.59
CA LEU A 221 -6.29 -12.08 7.77
C LEU A 221 -7.09 -11.99 9.08
N GLU A 222 -6.45 -11.61 10.18
CA GLU A 222 -7.11 -11.42 11.47
C GLU A 222 -8.25 -10.40 11.36
N PHE A 223 -7.99 -9.24 10.77
CA PHE A 223 -9.04 -8.24 10.54
C PHE A 223 -10.14 -8.75 9.61
N LEU A 224 -9.79 -9.41 8.51
CA LEU A 224 -10.77 -9.79 7.49
C LEU A 224 -11.60 -11.01 7.86
N ILE A 225 -11.08 -11.96 8.63
CA ILE A 225 -11.74 -13.25 8.89
C ILE A 225 -11.55 -13.81 10.30
N GLY A 226 -10.75 -13.20 11.17
CA GLY A 226 -10.47 -13.71 12.53
C GLY A 226 -11.73 -13.93 13.37
N ASP A 227 -12.71 -13.03 13.25
CA ASP A 227 -14.01 -13.14 13.93
C ASP A 227 -14.90 -14.30 13.45
N ARG A 228 -14.56 -14.97 12.34
CA ARG A 228 -15.25 -16.18 11.86
C ARG A 228 -14.56 -17.47 12.23
N LEU A 229 -13.34 -17.38 12.76
CA LEU A 229 -12.51 -18.52 13.14
C LEU A 229 -12.42 -18.70 14.68
N ALA A 230 -13.00 -17.75 15.43
CA ALA A 230 -13.08 -17.75 16.90
C ALA A 230 -14.26 -18.58 17.44
#